data_AF-A0A961AG85-F1
#
_entry.id   AF-A0A961AG85-F1
#
_cell.length_a   1.000
_cell.length_b   1.000
_cell.length_c   1.000
_cell.angle_alpha   90.00
_cell.angle_beta   90.00
_cell.angle_gamma   90.00
#
_symmetry.space_group_name_H-M   'P 1'
#
loop_
_entity.id
_entity.type
_entity.pdbx_description
1 polymer ?
#
loop_
_entity_poly.entity_id
_entity_poly.type
_entity_poly.pdbx_seq_one_letter_code
_entity_poly.pdbx_strand_id
1 'polypeptide(L)'
;MNTDLILRLAFFALLLSSCSHWKKPKDIVYDEDLQGTLDIPSYTRNALDGWPEGRKLDPQDSSRVRFPDSIHTYHVGRLPSMDRREMHEAHSVYRVEQDAHWDQRLPATPMRSSGVILGIREPSSNPIPDDHVIANERSRQLRLSQALEEQLALIREQQGKLETFLASAPDKNKTIEQLQQQRSQTETQLKTLQAESEQLKRELQEYKDREAIREATMRRSKPQS
;
A
#
# COMPACT_ATOMS: atom_id res chain seq x y z
N MET A 1 7.99 5.16 -88.97
CA MET A 1 7.51 3.84 -88.49
C MET A 1 8.56 3.28 -87.56
N ASN A 2 8.11 2.79 -86.41
CA ASN A 2 8.87 2.70 -85.16
C ASN A 2 9.78 1.47 -85.09
N THR A 3 10.96 1.52 -85.71
CA THR A 3 11.95 0.43 -85.62
C THR A 3 12.89 0.56 -84.42
N ASP A 4 13.13 1.78 -83.93
CA ASP A 4 14.07 2.01 -82.81
C ASP A 4 13.46 1.72 -81.43
N LEU A 5 12.13 1.80 -81.30
CA LEU A 5 11.45 1.53 -80.03
C LEU A 5 11.34 0.02 -79.74
N ILE A 6 11.24 -0.80 -80.79
CA ILE A 6 11.19 -2.27 -80.68
C ILE A 6 12.57 -2.84 -80.34
N LEU A 7 13.64 -2.29 -80.93
CA LEU A 7 15.01 -2.74 -80.65
C LEU A 7 15.42 -2.44 -79.20
N ARG A 8 14.97 -1.33 -78.63
CA ARG A 8 15.27 -0.95 -77.23
C ARG A 8 14.48 -1.77 -76.20
N LEU A 9 13.23 -2.15 -76.50
CA LEU A 9 12.45 -3.05 -75.65
C LEU A 9 12.98 -4.50 -75.67
N ALA A 10 13.47 -4.98 -76.82
CA ALA A 10 14.08 -6.30 -76.91
C ALA A 10 15.41 -6.41 -76.13
N PHE A 11 16.21 -5.34 -76.10
CA PHE A 11 17.45 -5.31 -75.31
C PHE A 11 17.19 -5.30 -73.79
N PHE A 12 16.11 -4.67 -73.34
CA PHE A 12 15.76 -4.66 -71.90
C PHE A 12 15.19 -6.00 -71.42
N ALA A 13 14.43 -6.72 -72.27
CA ALA A 13 13.91 -8.04 -71.93
C ALA A 13 15.00 -9.12 -71.85
N LEU A 14 16.08 -9.00 -72.64
CA LEU A 14 17.20 -9.94 -72.61
C LEU A 14 18.12 -9.75 -71.39
N LEU A 15 18.19 -8.55 -70.81
CA LEU A 15 19.00 -8.29 -69.61
C LEU A 15 18.33 -8.77 -68.30
N LEU A 16 17.02 -8.99 -68.30
CA LEU A 16 16.27 -9.44 -67.11
C LEU A 16 16.18 -10.97 -66.98
N SER A 17 16.66 -11.75 -67.97
CA SER A 17 16.52 -13.22 -67.98
C SER A 17 17.78 -14.00 -67.56
N SER A 18 18.86 -13.32 -67.14
CA SER A 18 20.17 -13.98 -66.89
C SER A 18 20.59 -14.15 -65.42
N CYS A 19 19.68 -14.02 -64.45
CA CYS A 19 20.02 -14.17 -63.03
C CYS A 19 19.12 -15.18 -62.31
N SER A 20 19.27 -16.48 -62.61
CA SER A 20 18.70 -17.54 -61.76
C SER A 20 19.52 -18.83 -61.75
N HIS A 21 20.75 -18.79 -61.24
CA HIS A 21 21.38 -20.02 -60.77
C HIS A 21 22.44 -19.79 -59.70
N TRP A 22 22.01 -19.71 -58.44
CA TRP A 22 22.93 -19.76 -57.31
C TRP A 22 23.25 -21.23 -56.97
N LYS A 23 24.42 -21.71 -57.42
CA LYS A 23 25.02 -22.93 -56.89
C LYS A 23 25.55 -22.63 -55.49
N LYS A 24 25.12 -23.40 -54.49
CA LYS A 24 25.68 -23.33 -53.15
C LYS A 24 27.18 -23.71 -53.21
N PRO A 25 28.07 -22.96 -52.54
CA PRO A 25 29.49 -23.29 -52.52
C PRO A 25 29.69 -24.66 -51.85
N LYS A 26 30.65 -25.44 -52.36
CA LYS A 26 31.10 -26.68 -51.72
C LYS A 26 31.80 -26.30 -50.42
N ASP A 27 31.42 -26.95 -49.33
CA ASP A 27 31.96 -26.69 -48.01
C ASP A 27 33.49 -26.87 -48.02
N ILE A 28 34.17 -25.88 -47.46
CA ILE A 28 35.61 -25.84 -47.30
C ILE A 28 35.97 -26.88 -46.23
N VAL A 29 36.78 -27.87 -46.61
CA VAL A 29 37.35 -28.84 -45.67
C VAL A 29 38.58 -28.18 -45.06
N TYR A 30 38.55 -27.95 -43.75
CA TYR A 30 39.66 -27.37 -43.01
C TYR A 30 40.57 -28.48 -42.49
N ASP A 31 41.88 -28.29 -42.64
CA ASP A 31 42.92 -29.20 -42.14
C ASP A 31 42.92 -29.15 -40.60
N GLU A 32 42.67 -30.29 -39.94
CA GLU A 32 42.41 -30.37 -38.50
C GLU A 32 43.64 -30.02 -37.65
N ASP A 33 44.85 -30.14 -38.21
CA ASP A 33 46.10 -29.97 -37.48
C ASP A 33 46.47 -28.49 -37.21
N LEU A 34 45.77 -27.53 -37.83
CA LEU A 34 46.03 -26.09 -37.69
C LEU A 34 45.24 -25.41 -36.57
N GLN A 35 44.28 -26.08 -35.94
CA GLN A 35 43.41 -25.48 -34.91
C GLN A 35 44.06 -25.35 -33.52
N GLY A 36 45.23 -25.94 -33.29
CA GLY A 36 45.85 -25.99 -31.96
C GLY A 36 46.79 -24.84 -31.60
N THR A 37 47.13 -23.93 -32.51
CA THR A 37 48.27 -23.00 -32.30
C THR A 37 47.93 -21.52 -32.35
N LEU A 38 46.73 -21.15 -32.78
CA LEU A 38 46.27 -19.76 -32.83
C LEU A 38 45.02 -19.64 -31.98
N ASP A 39 45.20 -19.07 -30.79
CA ASP A 39 44.13 -18.75 -29.83
C ASP A 39 43.33 -17.53 -30.32
N ILE A 40 42.73 -17.68 -31.50
CA ILE A 40 41.76 -16.77 -32.07
C ILE A 40 40.41 -17.46 -31.85
N PRO A 41 39.47 -16.88 -31.08
CA PRO A 41 38.16 -17.49 -30.85
C PRO A 41 37.36 -17.51 -32.16
N SER A 42 37.56 -18.55 -32.97
CA SER A 42 36.79 -18.81 -34.17
C SER A 42 35.52 -19.54 -33.80
N TYR A 43 34.37 -18.93 -34.11
CA TYR A 43 33.05 -19.48 -33.86
C TYR A 43 32.83 -20.77 -34.66
N THR A 44 33.01 -21.93 -34.03
CA THR A 44 32.64 -23.22 -34.62
C THR A 44 31.11 -23.37 -34.57
N ARG A 45 30.51 -23.85 -35.67
CA ARG A 45 29.06 -24.06 -35.82
C ARG A 45 28.44 -24.99 -34.78
N ASN A 46 29.25 -25.80 -34.09
CA ASN A 46 28.79 -26.75 -33.08
C ASN A 46 28.66 -26.13 -31.67
N ALA A 47 29.04 -24.86 -31.49
CA ALA A 47 28.76 -24.08 -30.29
C ALA A 47 27.42 -23.30 -30.34
N LEU A 48 26.56 -23.59 -31.34
CA LEU A 48 25.23 -23.00 -31.45
C LEU A 48 24.15 -23.72 -30.62
N ASP A 49 24.51 -24.72 -29.81
CA ASP A 49 23.59 -25.41 -28.89
C ASP A 49 23.32 -24.62 -27.58
N GLY A 50 23.86 -23.39 -27.50
CA GLY A 50 23.75 -22.50 -26.32
C GLY A 50 23.70 -21.00 -26.64
N TRP A 51 23.38 -20.61 -27.89
CA TRP A 51 22.95 -19.24 -28.16
C TRP A 51 21.50 -19.08 -27.68
N PRO A 52 21.09 -17.91 -27.13
CA PRO A 52 19.76 -17.79 -26.55
C PRO A 52 18.74 -18.09 -27.64
N GLU A 53 18.02 -19.21 -27.49
CA GLU A 53 16.75 -19.39 -28.18
C GLU A 53 15.99 -18.08 -27.98
N GLY A 54 15.66 -17.38 -29.08
CA GLY A 54 14.82 -16.20 -28.99
C GLY A 54 13.64 -16.56 -28.10
N ARG A 55 13.38 -15.74 -27.05
CA ARG A 55 12.42 -16.08 -25.99
C ARG A 55 11.15 -16.65 -26.62
N LYS A 56 10.87 -17.94 -26.36
CA LYS A 56 9.61 -18.57 -26.79
C LYS A 56 8.49 -17.80 -26.09
N LEU A 57 7.72 -17.05 -26.88
CA LEU A 57 6.51 -16.38 -26.40
C LEU A 57 5.50 -17.47 -26.05
N ASP A 58 5.01 -17.41 -24.82
CA ASP A 58 3.92 -18.27 -24.39
C ASP A 58 2.68 -17.93 -25.25
N PRO A 59 2.01 -18.89 -25.92
CA PRO A 59 0.85 -18.59 -26.76
C PRO A 59 -0.27 -17.85 -26.03
N GLN A 60 -0.30 -17.90 -24.70
CA GLN A 60 -1.26 -17.18 -23.86
C GLN A 60 -0.76 -15.82 -23.36
N ASP A 61 0.51 -15.46 -23.53
CA ASP A 61 1.08 -14.16 -23.12
C ASP A 61 0.92 -13.11 -24.23
N SER A 62 -0.31 -12.64 -24.43
CA SER A 62 -0.63 -11.59 -25.41
C SER A 62 -0.06 -10.21 -25.04
N SER A 63 0.43 -10.03 -23.82
CA SER A 63 0.97 -8.75 -23.33
C SER A 63 2.30 -8.37 -23.99
N ARG A 64 3.05 -9.37 -24.47
CA ARG A 64 4.35 -9.19 -25.16
C ARG A 64 4.25 -9.23 -26.68
N VAL A 65 3.11 -9.62 -27.23
CA VAL A 65 2.86 -9.61 -28.67
C VAL A 65 2.68 -8.15 -29.08
N ARG A 66 3.64 -7.63 -29.85
CA ARG A 66 3.57 -6.26 -30.39
C ARG A 66 2.41 -6.21 -31.39
N PHE A 67 1.35 -5.50 -31.03
CA PHE A 67 0.25 -5.24 -31.95
C PHE A 67 0.71 -4.23 -33.01
N PRO A 68 0.26 -4.36 -34.28
CA PRO A 68 0.60 -3.40 -35.33
C PRO A 68 0.17 -1.96 -34.95
N ASP A 69 -0.84 -1.84 -34.09
CA ASP A 69 -1.36 -0.57 -33.58
C ASP A 69 -0.35 0.18 -32.68
N SER A 70 0.63 -0.51 -32.10
CA SER A 70 1.65 0.08 -31.20
C SER A 70 2.86 0.73 -31.91
N ILE A 71 3.00 0.51 -33.23
CA ILE A 71 4.15 0.98 -34.01
C ILE A 71 3.71 2.09 -34.96
N HIS A 72 4.00 3.33 -34.58
CA HIS A 72 3.64 4.50 -35.37
C HIS A 72 4.80 4.90 -36.28
N THR A 73 4.50 5.20 -37.54
CA THR A 73 5.49 5.63 -38.53
C THR A 73 5.38 7.14 -38.72
N TYR A 74 6.38 7.88 -38.26
CA TYR A 74 6.47 9.32 -38.40
C TYR A 74 7.31 9.69 -39.59
N HIS A 75 6.90 10.70 -40.30
CA HIS A 75 7.45 11.07 -41.58
C HIS A 75 8.13 12.44 -41.41
N VAL A 76 9.43 12.46 -41.11
CA VAL A 76 10.15 13.66 -40.62
C VAL A 76 11.01 14.30 -41.71
N GLY A 77 10.88 15.61 -41.90
CA GLY A 77 11.69 16.41 -42.85
C GLY A 77 11.13 16.45 -44.27
N ARG A 78 11.92 16.89 -45.26
CA ARG A 78 11.49 17.12 -46.66
C ARG A 78 11.84 15.92 -47.63
N LEU A 79 10.91 15.18 -48.27
CA LEU A 79 10.96 14.19 -49.36
C LEU A 79 10.82 14.89 -50.73
N PRO A 80 11.85 15.26 -51.45
CA PRO A 80 11.67 15.87 -52.78
C PRO A 80 10.71 15.11 -53.72
N SER A 81 10.00 15.85 -54.59
CA SER A 81 9.24 15.22 -55.67
C SER A 81 10.16 14.45 -56.60
N MET A 82 9.62 13.41 -57.25
CA MET A 82 10.37 12.64 -58.25
C MET A 82 10.97 13.55 -59.33
N ASP A 83 10.31 14.69 -59.63
CA ASP A 83 10.69 15.65 -60.66
C ASP A 83 11.46 16.89 -60.14
N ARG A 84 11.75 16.99 -58.83
CA ARG A 84 12.70 17.93 -58.20
C ARG A 84 12.51 19.44 -58.41
N ARG A 85 11.40 19.91 -58.99
CA ARG A 85 11.07 21.34 -58.98
C ARG A 85 10.54 21.83 -57.63
N GLU A 86 10.13 20.91 -56.76
CA GLU A 86 9.49 21.15 -55.47
C GLU A 86 9.93 20.11 -54.42
N MET A 87 9.79 20.43 -53.13
CA MET A 87 9.99 19.49 -52.03
C MET A 87 8.67 18.81 -51.65
N HIS A 88 8.57 17.48 -51.64
CA HIS A 88 7.63 16.81 -50.72
C HIS A 88 8.36 16.58 -49.40
N GLU A 89 7.77 15.91 -48.41
CA GLU A 89 8.26 15.78 -47.03
C GLU A 89 8.17 14.35 -46.48
N ALA A 90 9.31 13.68 -46.11
CA ALA A 90 9.43 12.64 -45.03
C ALA A 90 10.47 11.47 -45.04
N HIS A 91 11.21 11.33 -43.92
CA HIS A 91 11.80 10.07 -43.46
C HIS A 91 10.88 9.30 -42.51
N SER A 92 10.70 7.99 -42.73
CA SER A 92 9.92 7.12 -41.84
C SER A 92 10.71 6.75 -40.56
N VAL A 93 10.35 7.38 -39.45
CA VAL A 93 10.79 7.05 -38.09
C VAL A 93 9.70 6.21 -37.43
N TYR A 94 9.99 4.94 -37.21
CA TYR A 94 9.10 4.07 -36.45
C TYR A 94 9.31 4.33 -34.96
N ARG A 95 8.28 4.81 -34.28
CA ARG A 95 8.28 4.98 -32.83
C ARG A 95 7.29 3.99 -32.24
N VAL A 96 7.77 3.23 -31.28
CA VAL A 96 6.90 2.41 -30.43
C VAL A 96 6.25 3.37 -29.44
N GLU A 97 4.96 3.59 -29.61
CA GLU A 97 4.17 4.37 -28.66
C GLU A 97 3.46 3.40 -27.72
N GLN A 98 3.27 3.82 -26.47
CA GLN A 98 2.47 3.04 -25.54
C GLN A 98 1.01 3.18 -25.97
N ASP A 99 0.38 2.07 -26.36
CA ASP A 99 -1.05 2.06 -26.65
C ASP A 99 -1.84 2.54 -25.43
N ALA A 100 -2.84 3.39 -25.66
CA ALA A 100 -3.81 3.78 -24.63
C ALA A 100 -4.82 2.67 -24.30
N HIS A 101 -4.51 1.42 -24.69
CA HIS A 101 -5.32 0.27 -24.34
C HIS A 101 -5.01 -0.14 -22.91
N TRP A 102 -5.91 0.23 -22.00
CA TRP A 102 -5.85 -0.23 -20.62
C TRP A 102 -6.07 -1.74 -20.62
N ASP A 103 -5.07 -2.52 -20.23
CA ASP A 103 -5.23 -3.96 -20.06
C ASP A 103 -6.18 -4.23 -18.89
N GLN A 104 -7.46 -4.45 -19.19
CA GLN A 104 -8.52 -4.71 -18.20
C GLN A 104 -8.49 -6.15 -17.67
N ARG A 105 -7.56 -7.00 -18.14
CA ARG A 105 -7.51 -8.43 -17.79
C ARG A 105 -6.69 -8.69 -16.53
N LEU A 106 -5.82 -7.75 -16.15
CA LEU A 106 -5.11 -7.80 -14.88
C LEU A 106 -6.10 -7.44 -13.76
N PRO A 107 -6.18 -8.20 -12.65
CA PRO A 107 -6.94 -7.74 -11.50
C PRO A 107 -6.34 -6.38 -11.12
N ALA A 108 -7.20 -5.36 -11.09
CA ALA A 108 -6.84 -4.02 -10.68
C ALA A 108 -6.27 -4.11 -9.27
N THR A 109 -4.97 -4.35 -9.17
CA THR A 109 -4.23 -4.08 -7.95
C THR A 109 -4.49 -2.60 -7.77
N PRO A 110 -5.18 -2.16 -6.70
CA PRO A 110 -5.47 -0.76 -6.53
C PRO A 110 -4.13 -0.05 -6.41
N MET A 111 -3.62 0.47 -7.53
CA MET A 111 -2.58 1.47 -7.50
C MET A 111 -3.24 2.61 -6.76
N ARG A 112 -2.87 2.77 -5.49
CA ARG A 112 -3.21 3.96 -4.72
C ARG A 112 -2.86 5.12 -5.63
N SER A 113 -3.87 5.85 -6.11
CA SER A 113 -3.63 7.09 -6.79
C SER A 113 -2.94 7.99 -5.77
N SER A 114 -1.61 8.06 -5.82
CA SER A 114 -0.94 9.24 -5.32
C SER A 114 -1.52 10.34 -6.18
N GLY A 115 -2.38 11.19 -5.61
CA GLY A 115 -3.00 12.30 -6.33
C GLY A 115 -1.96 13.19 -7.00
N VAL A 116 -2.42 14.32 -7.57
CA VAL A 116 -1.55 15.31 -8.20
C VAL A 116 -0.28 15.54 -7.37
N ILE A 117 0.90 15.30 -7.96
CA ILE A 117 2.19 15.47 -7.29
C ILE A 117 2.41 16.97 -7.10
N LEU A 118 1.99 17.50 -5.95
CA LEU A 118 2.06 18.93 -5.61
C LEU A 118 3.48 19.40 -5.21
N GLY A 119 4.53 18.59 -5.41
CA GLY A 119 5.90 19.03 -5.13
C GLY A 119 6.96 17.95 -5.36
N ILE A 120 8.15 18.38 -5.80
CA ILE A 120 9.36 17.55 -5.83
C ILE A 120 9.78 17.32 -4.37
N ARG A 121 9.74 16.07 -3.91
CA ARG A 121 10.15 15.70 -2.56
C ARG A 121 11.66 15.45 -2.52
N GLU A 122 12.34 16.04 -1.54
CA GLU A 122 13.73 15.65 -1.22
C GLU A 122 13.77 14.19 -0.74
N PRO A 123 14.70 13.36 -1.26
CA PRO A 123 14.83 11.95 -0.85
C PRO A 123 15.29 11.79 0.61
N SER A 124 15.76 12.86 1.26
CA SER A 124 16.12 12.93 2.68
C SER A 124 14.92 13.22 3.60
N SER A 125 13.82 13.71 3.05
CA SER A 125 12.61 14.02 3.80
C SER A 125 11.71 12.78 3.84
N ASN A 126 11.81 12.00 4.92
CA ASN A 126 10.86 10.93 5.19
C ASN A 126 9.65 11.54 5.93
N PRO A 127 8.47 11.71 5.30
CA PRO A 127 7.29 12.26 5.96
C PRO A 127 6.58 11.23 6.86
N ILE A 128 7.09 9.99 6.90
CA ILE A 128 6.56 8.92 7.72
C ILE A 128 7.20 9.09 9.10
N PRO A 129 6.42 9.42 10.15
CA PRO A 129 6.95 9.54 11.51
C PRO A 129 7.64 8.23 11.89
N ASP A 130 8.77 8.31 12.60
CA ASP A 130 9.53 7.14 13.04
C ASP A 130 8.60 6.07 13.63
N ASP A 131 8.73 4.84 13.11
CA ASP A 131 7.81 3.71 13.34
C ASP A 131 7.51 3.42 14.82
N HIS A 132 8.36 3.85 15.74
CA HIS A 132 8.18 3.67 17.18
C HIS A 132 6.95 4.42 17.74
N VAL A 133 6.64 5.62 17.23
CA VAL A 133 5.45 6.38 17.68
C VAL A 133 4.18 5.67 17.23
N ILE A 134 4.17 5.18 15.99
CA ILE A 134 3.05 4.45 15.41
C ILE A 134 2.86 3.10 16.11
N ALA A 135 3.95 2.38 16.42
CA ALA A 135 3.90 1.13 17.17
C ALA A 135 3.36 1.34 18.60
N ASN A 136 3.80 2.39 19.27
CA ASN A 136 3.31 2.76 20.60
C ASN A 136 1.81 3.08 20.57
N GLU A 137 1.35 3.88 19.60
CA GLU A 137 -0.06 4.24 19.48
C GLU A 137 -0.93 3.02 19.11
N ARG A 138 -0.45 2.12 18.25
CA ARG A 138 -1.14 0.84 17.98
C ARG A 138 -1.25 -0.03 19.23
N SER A 139 -0.18 -0.13 20.02
CA SER A 139 -0.20 -0.89 21.28
C SER A 139 -1.19 -0.30 22.30
N ARG A 140 -1.29 1.03 22.34
CA ARG A 140 -2.25 1.75 23.18
C ARG A 140 -3.68 1.49 22.73
N GLN A 141 -3.96 1.55 21.43
CA GLN A 141 -5.28 1.29 20.87
C GLN A 141 -5.74 -0.15 21.13
N LEU A 142 -4.84 -1.14 21.00
CA LEU A 142 -5.13 -2.54 21.33
C LEU A 142 -5.48 -2.74 22.81
N ARG A 143 -4.76 -2.08 23.73
CA ARG A 143 -5.09 -2.14 25.16
C ARG A 143 -6.45 -1.52 25.46
N LEU A 144 -6.76 -0.39 24.82
CA LEU A 144 -8.06 0.28 24.98
C LEU A 144 -9.21 -0.56 24.41
N SER A 145 -9.02 -1.22 23.26
CA SER A 145 -10.05 -2.08 22.68
C SER A 145 -10.31 -3.31 23.56
N GLN A 146 -9.26 -3.94 24.10
CA GLN A 146 -9.40 -5.06 25.04
C GLN A 146 -10.16 -4.66 26.30
N ALA A 147 -9.80 -3.51 26.91
CA ALA A 147 -10.51 -3.01 28.08
C ALA A 147 -11.99 -2.70 27.78
N LEU A 148 -12.30 -2.20 26.58
CA LEU A 148 -13.68 -1.94 26.15
C LEU A 148 -14.46 -3.25 25.98
N GLU A 149 -13.85 -4.26 25.37
CA GLU A 149 -14.46 -5.59 25.21
C GLU A 149 -14.78 -6.25 26.56
N GLU A 150 -13.85 -6.17 27.52
CA GLU A 150 -14.06 -6.64 28.90
C GLU A 150 -15.24 -5.91 29.58
N GLN A 151 -15.32 -4.59 29.44
CA GLN A 151 -16.44 -3.81 29.97
C GLN A 151 -17.78 -4.17 29.32
N LEU A 152 -17.81 -4.37 28.00
CA LEU A 152 -19.01 -4.81 27.30
C LEU A 152 -19.46 -6.20 27.74
N ALA A 153 -18.51 -7.11 27.99
CA ALA A 153 -18.82 -8.44 28.51
C ALA A 153 -19.47 -8.34 29.91
N LEU A 154 -18.91 -7.51 30.80
CA LEU A 154 -19.48 -7.27 32.14
C LEU A 154 -20.88 -6.66 32.07
N ILE A 155 -21.10 -5.68 31.19
CA ILE A 155 -22.42 -5.06 31.01
C ILE A 155 -23.44 -6.09 30.53
N ARG A 156 -23.08 -6.95 29.57
CA ARG A 156 -23.97 -8.03 29.08
C ARG A 156 -24.30 -9.03 30.19
N GLU A 157 -23.30 -9.40 30.99
CA GLU A 157 -23.52 -10.29 32.13
C GLU A 157 -24.48 -9.66 33.16
N GLN A 158 -24.30 -8.37 33.48
CA GLN A 158 -25.20 -7.65 34.37
C GLN A 158 -26.61 -7.53 33.79
N GLN A 159 -26.74 -7.25 32.49
CA GLN A 159 -28.04 -7.24 31.80
C GLN A 159 -28.73 -8.60 31.88
N GLY A 160 -28.01 -9.69 31.61
CA GLY A 160 -28.55 -11.05 31.76
C GLY A 160 -28.97 -11.36 33.21
N LYS A 161 -28.21 -10.89 34.21
CA LYS A 161 -28.60 -11.00 35.64
C LYS A 161 -29.86 -10.19 35.96
N LEU A 162 -29.99 -8.99 35.39
CA LEU A 162 -31.18 -8.17 35.57
C LEU A 162 -32.40 -8.78 34.88
N GLU A 163 -32.26 -9.28 33.65
CA GLU A 163 -33.34 -9.95 32.92
C GLU A 163 -33.78 -11.22 33.64
N THR A 164 -32.84 -12.04 34.09
CA THR A 164 -33.17 -13.25 34.88
C THR A 164 -33.81 -12.90 36.22
N PHE A 165 -33.33 -11.86 36.93
CA PHE A 165 -33.96 -11.36 38.15
C PHE A 165 -35.38 -10.85 37.90
N LEU A 166 -35.59 -10.10 36.82
CA LEU A 166 -36.90 -9.59 36.41
C LEU A 166 -37.86 -10.72 35.99
N ALA A 167 -37.34 -11.79 35.40
CA ALA A 167 -38.10 -12.97 35.02
C ALA A 167 -38.39 -13.90 36.22
N SER A 168 -37.48 -13.99 37.20
CA SER A 168 -37.62 -14.84 38.38
C SER A 168 -38.42 -14.18 39.51
N ALA A 169 -38.58 -12.85 39.50
CA ALA A 169 -39.33 -12.13 40.53
C ALA A 169 -40.86 -12.38 40.34
N PRO A 170 -41.51 -13.16 41.23
CA PRO A 170 -42.91 -13.53 41.06
C PRO A 170 -43.87 -12.38 41.38
N ASP A 171 -43.41 -11.29 42.02
CA ASP A 171 -44.20 -10.12 42.39
C ASP A 171 -43.34 -8.86 42.37
N LYS A 172 -43.27 -8.18 41.21
CA LYS A 172 -42.52 -6.91 41.05
C LYS A 172 -42.89 -5.86 42.11
N ASN A 173 -44.13 -5.87 42.57
CA ASN A 173 -44.61 -4.95 43.60
C ASN A 173 -44.03 -5.28 44.99
N LYS A 174 -43.90 -6.56 45.35
CA LYS A 174 -43.32 -6.98 46.64
C LYS A 174 -41.82 -6.69 46.71
N THR A 175 -41.09 -6.89 45.60
CA THR A 175 -39.67 -6.53 45.55
C THR A 175 -39.45 -5.02 45.57
N ILE A 176 -40.30 -4.25 44.89
CA ILE A 176 -40.28 -2.77 44.98
C ILE A 176 -40.56 -2.31 46.41
N GLU A 177 -41.56 -2.87 47.09
CA GLU A 177 -41.88 -2.55 48.49
C GLU A 177 -40.73 -2.89 49.44
N GLN A 178 -40.13 -4.08 49.28
CA GLN A 178 -38.96 -4.49 50.08
C GLN A 178 -37.75 -3.58 49.85
N LEU A 179 -37.47 -3.22 48.60
CA LEU A 179 -36.38 -2.29 48.27
C LEU A 179 -36.65 -0.88 48.81
N GLN A 180 -37.90 -0.41 48.77
CA GLN A 180 -38.28 0.87 49.38
C GLN A 180 -38.12 0.85 50.91
N GLN A 181 -38.48 -0.25 51.58
CA GLN A 181 -38.26 -0.44 53.01
C GLN A 181 -36.76 -0.48 53.35
N GLN A 182 -35.95 -1.20 52.59
CA GLN A 182 -34.50 -1.23 52.80
C GLN A 182 -33.87 0.15 52.56
N ARG A 183 -34.34 0.89 51.55
CA ARG A 183 -33.87 2.25 51.28
C ARG A 183 -34.22 3.20 52.42
N SER A 184 -35.44 3.13 52.97
CA SER A 184 -35.81 3.98 54.10
C SER A 184 -35.03 3.62 55.37
N GLN A 185 -34.74 2.34 55.61
CA GLN A 185 -33.89 1.89 56.72
C GLN A 185 -32.43 2.35 56.57
N THR A 186 -31.87 2.31 55.37
CA THR A 186 -30.49 2.79 55.15
C THR A 186 -30.42 4.31 55.23
N GLU A 187 -31.44 5.03 54.74
CA GLU A 187 -31.54 6.49 54.90
C GLU A 187 -31.64 6.91 56.37
N THR A 188 -32.36 6.16 57.22
CA THR A 188 -32.39 6.45 58.67
C THR A 188 -31.04 6.17 59.32
N GLN A 189 -30.40 5.04 59.00
CA GLN A 189 -29.06 4.72 59.49
C GLN A 189 -28.00 5.75 59.10
N LEU A 190 -28.06 6.27 57.86
CA LEU A 190 -27.16 7.33 57.42
C LEU A 190 -27.38 8.61 58.22
N LYS A 191 -28.62 8.98 58.49
CA LYS A 191 -28.93 10.17 59.31
C LYS A 191 -28.46 10.00 60.75
N THR A 192 -28.61 8.81 61.35
CA THR A 192 -28.12 8.56 62.71
C THR A 192 -26.60 8.62 62.76
N LEU A 193 -25.90 7.97 61.82
CA LEU A 193 -24.44 8.02 61.74
C LEU A 193 -23.92 9.43 61.48
N GLN A 194 -24.61 10.21 60.64
CA GLN A 194 -24.28 11.62 60.42
C GLN A 194 -24.43 12.42 61.72
N ALA A 195 -25.53 12.26 62.44
CA ALA A 195 -25.76 12.94 63.73
C ALA A 195 -24.69 12.55 64.77
N GLU A 196 -24.33 11.27 64.87
CA GLU A 196 -23.24 10.80 65.73
C GLU A 196 -21.89 11.42 65.34
N SER A 197 -21.59 11.49 64.04
CA SER A 197 -20.35 12.12 63.55
C SER A 197 -20.28 13.61 63.88
N GLU A 198 -21.41 14.31 63.85
CA GLU A 198 -21.50 15.72 64.25
C GLU A 198 -21.35 15.89 65.76
N GLN A 199 -21.96 15.01 66.55
CA GLN A 199 -21.81 15.00 68.01
C GLN A 199 -20.35 14.80 68.40
N LEU A 200 -19.67 13.78 67.85
CA LEU A 200 -18.26 13.53 68.11
C LEU A 200 -17.35 14.69 67.70
N LYS A 201 -17.65 15.38 66.60
CA LYS A 201 -16.91 16.59 66.19
C LYS A 201 -17.06 17.72 67.21
N ARG A 202 -18.27 17.92 67.76
CA ARG A 202 -18.51 18.92 68.81
C ARG A 202 -17.77 18.56 70.09
N GLU A 203 -17.83 17.31 70.53
CA GLU A 203 -17.08 16.84 71.71
C GLU A 203 -15.58 17.02 71.55
N LEU A 204 -15.02 16.73 70.36
CA LEU A 204 -13.62 16.96 70.05
C LEU A 204 -13.25 18.45 70.09
N GLN A 205 -14.14 19.33 69.61
CA GLN A 205 -13.93 20.78 69.71
C GLN A 205 -13.94 21.24 71.17
N GLU A 206 -14.92 20.82 71.96
CA GLU A 206 -14.98 21.13 73.38
C GLU A 206 -13.75 20.63 74.14
N TYR A 207 -13.25 19.43 73.81
CA TYR A 207 -12.03 18.89 74.41
C TYR A 207 -10.80 19.75 74.07
N LYS A 208 -10.64 20.13 72.79
CA LYS A 208 -9.55 21.02 72.34
C LYS A 208 -9.61 22.39 73.00
N ASP A 209 -10.80 22.97 73.14
CA ASP A 209 -10.98 24.26 73.81
C ASP A 209 -10.63 24.15 75.30
N ARG A 210 -11.01 23.05 75.98
CA ARG A 210 -10.61 22.79 77.37
C ARG A 210 -9.10 22.63 77.52
N GLU A 211 -8.44 21.92 76.60
CA GLU A 211 -6.97 21.80 76.60
C GLU A 211 -6.29 23.14 76.36
N ALA A 212 -6.75 23.94 75.39
CA ALA A 212 -6.21 25.27 75.13
C ALA A 212 -6.32 26.20 76.34
N ILE A 213 -7.45 26.16 77.07
CA ILE A 213 -7.63 26.89 78.32
C ILE A 213 -6.64 26.40 79.40
N ARG A 214 -6.47 25.08 79.56
CA ARG A 214 -5.49 24.50 80.50
C ARG A 214 -4.05 24.89 80.16
N GLU A 215 -3.67 24.88 78.88
CA GLU A 215 -2.34 25.32 78.45
C GLU A 215 -2.15 26.83 78.71
N ALA A 216 -3.15 27.66 78.43
CA ALA A 216 -3.09 29.09 78.66
C ALA A 216 -2.94 29.42 80.16
N THR A 217 -3.64 28.71 81.04
CA THR A 217 -3.50 28.87 82.49
C THR A 217 -2.12 28.42 82.98
N MET A 218 -1.59 27.31 82.46
CA MET A 218 -0.23 26.83 82.78
C MET A 218 0.89 27.74 82.26
N ARG A 219 0.72 28.38 81.09
CA ARG A 219 1.69 29.37 80.59
C ARG A 219 1.69 30.64 81.44
N ARG A 220 0.52 31.08 81.91
CA ARG A 220 0.38 32.28 82.76
C ARG A 220 0.96 32.07 84.16
N SER A 221 1.01 30.84 84.67
CA SER A 221 1.55 30.51 85.99
C SER A 221 3.06 30.23 86.03
N LYS A 222 3.76 30.23 84.87
CA LYS A 222 5.22 30.06 84.83
C LYS A 222 5.92 31.41 85.11
N PRO A 223 6.58 31.60 86.27
CA PRO A 223 7.27 32.85 86.57
C PRO A 223 8.48 33.04 85.65
N GLN A 224 8.65 34.24 85.10
CA GLN A 224 9.85 34.62 84.36
C GLN A 224 11.00 34.76 85.36
N SER A 225 11.87 33.75 85.42
CA SER A 225 13.16 33.78 86.10
C SER A 225 14.22 34.44 85.23
#